data_AF-A0ABD2VZ71-F1
#
_entry.id   AF-A0ABD2VZ71-F1
#
_cell.length_a   1.000
_cell.length_b   1.000
_cell.length_c   1.000
_cell.angle_alpha   90.00
_cell.angle_beta   90.00
_cell.angle_gamma   90.00
#
_symmetry.space_group_name_H-M   'P 1'
#
loop_
_entity.id
_entity.type
_entity.pdbx_description
1 polymer ?
#
loop_
_entity_poly.entity_id
_entity_poly.type
_entity_poly.pdbx_seq_one_letter_code
_entity_poly.pdbx_strand_id
1 'polypeptide(L)'
;MTWKRKLDSGFMWWNFAARREKKKGRASGGILVGIRKEWIGGKECEAREVSTGVVKVSIGEEMQVYAIYNQGNLREVLEYFEKQEEVVKGKVMIGGDFNIRIGEGENIGFKESEERKRHSKDKKVSNEGKFVLEVVGRKGWNILNGNAGRDEEGEYTYTGGRGASVIDYVIVNEEAWWDLADFAIGERTESDHQSLEVVLCSEESYVKKNEERKVMKVEASK
;
A
#
# COMPACT_ATOMS: atom_id res chain seq x y z
N MET A 1 19.52 14.36 -19.60
CA MET A 1 20.50 14.43 -18.49
C MET A 1 20.10 13.39 -17.45
N THR A 2 21.04 12.51 -17.10
CA THR A 2 20.82 11.19 -16.50
C THR A 2 20.66 11.28 -14.98
N TRP A 3 19.40 11.29 -14.51
CA TRP A 3 18.98 11.19 -13.10
C TRP A 3 19.73 10.09 -12.33
N LYS A 4 20.12 9.00 -13.03
CA LYS A 4 20.89 7.88 -12.50
C LYS A 4 22.22 8.26 -11.83
N ARG A 5 22.85 9.39 -12.16
CA ARG A 5 24.14 9.80 -11.55
C ARG A 5 24.00 10.43 -10.15
N LYS A 6 22.79 10.74 -9.68
CA LYS A 6 22.54 11.36 -8.37
C LYS A 6 21.82 10.45 -7.37
N LEU A 7 21.40 9.27 -7.80
CA LEU A 7 20.67 8.32 -6.96
C LEU A 7 21.64 7.29 -6.38
N ASP A 8 21.38 6.85 -5.15
CA ASP A 8 22.21 5.89 -4.42
C ASP A 8 22.40 4.59 -5.23
N SER A 9 23.65 4.18 -5.42
CA SER A 9 24.02 3.00 -6.19
C SER A 9 23.73 1.68 -5.47
N GLY A 10 23.44 1.71 -4.16
CA GLY A 10 22.96 0.58 -3.37
C GLY A 10 21.52 0.15 -3.71
N PHE A 11 20.83 0.92 -4.54
CA PHE A 11 19.46 0.64 -4.97
C PHE A 11 19.38 0.31 -6.47
N MET A 12 18.36 -0.46 -6.83
CA MET A 12 17.87 -0.58 -8.19
C MET A 12 16.73 0.42 -8.40
N TRP A 13 16.84 1.25 -9.43
CA TRP A 13 15.92 2.37 -9.67
C TRP A 13 15.17 2.22 -10.99
N TRP A 14 13.86 2.46 -10.95
CA TRP A 14 13.01 2.62 -12.13
C TRP A 14 12.33 3.99 -12.08
N ASN A 15 12.40 4.70 -13.19
CA ASN A 15 11.80 6.01 -13.35
C ASN A 15 10.68 5.93 -14.40
N PHE A 16 9.45 6.03 -13.95
CA PHE A 16 8.28 6.21 -14.79
C PHE A 16 8.04 7.70 -14.87
N ALA A 17 8.41 8.32 -15.99
CA ALA A 17 8.48 9.78 -16.08
C ALA A 17 7.08 10.42 -16.11
N ALA A 18 6.97 11.59 -15.46
CA ALA A 18 5.82 12.46 -15.58
C ALA A 18 5.59 12.86 -17.05
N ARG A 19 4.33 12.89 -17.48
CA ARG A 19 3.94 13.26 -18.84
C ARG A 19 3.46 14.70 -18.87
N ARG A 20 3.80 15.42 -19.94
CA ARG A 20 3.29 16.78 -20.18
C ARG A 20 2.27 16.72 -21.31
N GLU A 21 1.00 16.86 -20.96
CA GLU A 21 -0.09 16.89 -21.94
C GLU A 21 -0.42 18.32 -22.39
N LYS A 22 -0.23 19.31 -21.50
CA LYS A 22 -0.58 20.71 -21.75
C LYS A 22 0.66 21.57 -21.99
N LYS A 23 0.51 22.59 -22.86
CA LYS A 23 1.59 23.57 -23.15
C LYS A 23 1.97 24.42 -21.92
N LYS A 24 1.00 24.71 -21.04
CA LYS A 24 1.19 25.45 -19.78
C LYS A 24 0.96 24.52 -18.58
N GLY A 25 1.71 24.74 -17.50
CA GLY A 25 1.65 23.94 -16.27
C GLY A 25 2.85 23.01 -16.09
N ARG A 26 2.87 22.28 -14.98
CA ARG A 26 3.87 21.23 -14.70
C ARG A 26 3.54 19.97 -15.50
N ALA A 27 4.56 19.15 -15.76
CA ALA A 27 4.30 17.76 -16.12
C ALA A 27 3.58 17.10 -14.92
N SER A 28 2.64 16.22 -15.19
CA SER A 28 1.85 15.52 -14.18
C SER A 28 2.15 14.04 -14.23
N GLY A 29 2.03 13.40 -13.07
CA GLY A 29 2.31 11.97 -12.95
C GLY A 29 3.76 11.74 -12.56
N GLY A 30 4.17 10.53 -12.90
CA GLY A 30 5.52 10.05 -12.66
C GLY A 30 5.66 9.38 -11.31
N ILE A 31 6.33 8.23 -11.31
CA ILE A 31 6.59 7.41 -10.15
C ILE A 31 8.06 7.00 -10.20
N LEU A 32 8.77 7.19 -9.09
CA LEU A 32 10.13 6.72 -8.90
C LEU A 32 10.10 5.55 -7.92
N VAL A 33 10.59 4.39 -8.36
CA VAL A 33 10.72 3.20 -7.50
C VAL A 33 12.21 2.94 -7.26
N GLY A 34 12.56 2.72 -5.99
CA GLY A 34 13.89 2.32 -5.56
C GLY A 34 13.81 1.12 -4.63
N ILE A 35 14.59 0.07 -4.90
CA ILE A 35 14.67 -1.13 -4.06
C ILE A 35 16.13 -1.35 -3.68
N ARG A 36 16.43 -1.51 -2.38
CA ARG A 36 17.78 -1.86 -1.94
C ARG A 36 18.17 -3.20 -2.54
N LYS A 37 19.34 -3.27 -3.19
CA LYS A 37 19.81 -4.49 -3.88
C LYS A 37 19.90 -5.69 -2.94
N GLU A 38 20.25 -5.45 -1.67
CA GLU A 38 20.31 -6.47 -0.63
C GLU A 38 18.94 -7.14 -0.37
N TRP A 39 17.84 -6.39 -0.47
CA TRP A 39 16.49 -6.92 -0.26
C TRP A 39 16.01 -7.82 -1.41
N ILE A 40 16.59 -7.64 -2.60
CA ILE A 40 16.29 -8.48 -3.74
C ILE A 40 16.87 -9.88 -3.53
N GLY A 41 17.99 -10.01 -2.80
CA GLY A 41 18.56 -11.31 -2.42
C GLY A 41 18.88 -12.22 -3.61
N GLY A 42 19.21 -11.64 -4.78
CA GLY A 42 19.46 -12.38 -6.02
C GLY A 42 18.21 -12.86 -6.77
N LYS A 43 17.00 -12.57 -6.27
CA LYS A 43 15.74 -12.85 -6.96
C LYS A 43 15.59 -11.98 -8.21
N GLU A 44 14.78 -12.42 -9.16
CA GLU A 44 14.38 -11.58 -10.28
C GLU A 44 13.58 -10.39 -9.75
N CYS A 45 13.86 -9.19 -10.26
CA CYS A 45 13.13 -8.00 -9.84
C CYS A 45 12.91 -7.05 -11.01
N GLU A 46 11.65 -6.70 -11.23
CA GLU A 46 11.22 -5.80 -12.30
C GLU A 46 10.20 -4.80 -11.78
N ALA A 47 10.14 -3.64 -12.42
CA ALA A 47 9.05 -2.71 -12.27
C ALA A 47 8.51 -2.33 -13.64
N ARG A 48 7.19 -2.25 -13.77
CA ARG A 48 6.50 -1.89 -15.01
C ARG A 48 5.22 -1.10 -14.73
N GLU A 49 4.90 -0.14 -15.59
CA GLU A 49 3.61 0.55 -15.59
C GLU A 49 2.55 -0.42 -16.14
N VAL A 50 1.55 -0.78 -15.32
CA VAL A 50 0.50 -1.75 -15.68
C VAL A 50 -0.83 -1.07 -16.00
N SER A 51 -1.00 0.14 -15.50
CA SER A 51 -2.09 1.07 -15.81
C SER A 51 -1.56 2.49 -15.59
N THR A 52 -2.26 3.49 -16.13
CA THR A 52 -1.89 4.90 -15.93
C THR A 52 -1.81 5.19 -14.43
N GLY A 53 -0.65 5.64 -13.96
CA GLY A 53 -0.45 5.93 -12.53
C GLY A 53 -0.37 4.69 -11.62
N VAL A 54 -0.18 3.49 -12.20
CA VAL A 54 0.02 2.25 -11.43
C VAL A 54 1.28 1.55 -11.91
N VAL A 55 2.27 1.48 -11.02
CA VAL A 55 3.51 0.73 -11.26
C VAL A 55 3.48 -0.55 -10.43
N LYS A 56 3.53 -1.68 -11.11
CA LYS A 56 3.74 -2.99 -10.48
C LYS A 56 5.25 -3.23 -10.35
N VAL A 57 5.66 -3.65 -9.16
CA VAL A 57 6.99 -4.08 -8.81
C VAL A 57 6.92 -5.55 -8.39
N SER A 58 7.65 -6.41 -9.08
CA SER A 58 7.75 -7.84 -8.77
C SER A 58 9.11 -8.10 -8.13
N ILE A 59 9.16 -8.77 -6.98
CA ILE A 59 10.40 -9.25 -6.34
C ILE A 59 10.28 -10.76 -6.16
N GLY A 60 10.86 -11.51 -7.09
CA GLY A 60 10.60 -12.94 -7.26
C GLY A 60 9.12 -13.23 -7.51
N GLU A 61 8.72 -14.48 -7.25
CA GLU A 61 7.31 -14.90 -7.31
C GLU A 61 6.54 -14.59 -6.02
N GLU A 62 7.25 -14.26 -4.94
CA GLU A 62 6.68 -14.18 -3.58
C GLU A 62 6.13 -12.80 -3.22
N MET A 63 6.54 -11.73 -3.90
CA MET A 63 6.20 -10.37 -3.49
C MET A 63 5.89 -9.45 -4.66
N GLN A 64 4.71 -8.85 -4.61
CA GLN A 64 4.19 -7.93 -5.61
C GLN A 64 3.77 -6.64 -4.92
N VAL A 65 4.41 -5.53 -5.29
CA VAL A 65 4.11 -4.20 -4.76
C VAL A 65 3.56 -3.31 -5.88
N TYR A 66 2.42 -2.69 -5.66
CA TYR A 66 1.79 -1.77 -6.59
C TYR A 66 1.88 -0.35 -6.02
N ALA A 67 2.66 0.51 -6.68
CA ALA A 67 2.69 1.93 -6.37
C ALA A 67 1.58 2.65 -7.16
N ILE A 68 0.70 3.35 -6.45
CA ILE A 68 -0.42 4.09 -7.02
C ILE A 68 -0.17 5.60 -6.93
N TYR A 69 -0.46 6.29 -8.02
CA TYR A 69 -0.72 7.73 -8.05
C TYR A 69 -1.96 7.99 -8.89
N ASN A 70 -3.12 8.09 -8.23
CA ASN A 70 -4.40 8.27 -8.89
C ASN A 70 -4.57 9.70 -9.40
N GLN A 71 -4.73 9.85 -10.72
CA GLN A 71 -4.88 11.15 -11.37
C GLN A 71 -6.31 11.40 -11.87
N GLY A 72 -7.28 10.71 -11.28
CA GLY A 72 -8.70 10.74 -11.70
C GLY A 72 -9.12 9.54 -12.52
N ASN A 73 -8.30 8.48 -12.58
CA ASN A 73 -8.53 7.27 -13.35
C ASN A 73 -8.74 6.02 -12.46
N LEU A 74 -9.16 6.22 -11.21
CA LEU A 74 -9.32 5.16 -10.22
C LEU A 74 -10.20 3.98 -10.66
N ARG A 75 -11.22 4.21 -11.50
CA ARG A 75 -12.04 3.11 -12.04
C ARG A 75 -11.20 2.13 -12.86
N GLU A 76 -10.31 2.63 -13.73
CA GLU A 76 -9.41 1.80 -14.52
C GLU A 76 -8.42 1.03 -13.63
N VAL A 77 -7.95 1.69 -12.57
CA VAL A 77 -7.06 1.07 -11.56
C VAL A 77 -7.77 -0.07 -10.84
N LEU A 78 -9.01 0.12 -10.40
CA LEU A 78 -9.78 -0.89 -9.70
C LEU A 78 -10.21 -2.02 -10.62
N GLU A 79 -10.64 -1.73 -11.85
CA GLU A 79 -10.94 -2.75 -12.85
C GLU A 79 -9.71 -3.62 -13.14
N TYR A 80 -8.51 -3.04 -13.15
CA TYR A 80 -7.27 -3.80 -13.30
C TYR A 80 -7.13 -4.84 -12.17
N PHE A 81 -7.35 -4.44 -10.91
CA PHE A 81 -7.28 -5.35 -9.76
C PHE A 81 -8.44 -6.35 -9.70
N GLU A 82 -9.64 -5.97 -10.14
CA GLU A 82 -10.76 -6.90 -10.26
C GLU A 82 -10.46 -8.02 -11.27
N LYS A 83 -9.94 -7.65 -12.45
CA LYS A 83 -9.58 -8.55 -13.56
C LYS A 83 -8.33 -9.39 -13.30
N GLN A 84 -7.52 -9.07 -12.29
CA GLN A 84 -6.55 -10.02 -11.79
C GLN A 84 -7.35 -11.16 -11.13
N GLU A 85 -7.72 -12.18 -11.92
CA GLU A 85 -8.25 -13.45 -11.41
C GLU A 85 -7.28 -14.01 -10.37
N GLU A 86 -7.80 -14.67 -9.33
CA GLU A 86 -7.10 -15.23 -8.17
C GLU A 86 -5.90 -16.13 -8.53
N VAL A 87 -4.77 -15.57 -8.97
CA VAL A 87 -3.46 -16.23 -9.05
C VAL A 87 -2.34 -15.20 -8.97
N VAL A 88 -2.46 -14.17 -8.12
CA VAL A 88 -1.24 -13.53 -7.64
C VAL A 88 -0.73 -14.40 -6.50
N LYS A 89 0.14 -15.37 -6.83
CA LYS A 89 0.86 -16.12 -5.81
C LYS A 89 1.69 -15.14 -4.98
N GLY A 90 1.71 -15.33 -3.67
CA GLY A 90 2.54 -14.54 -2.78
C GLY A 90 1.85 -13.30 -2.21
N LYS A 91 2.67 -12.46 -1.61
CA LYS A 91 2.31 -11.23 -0.92
C LYS A 91 1.98 -10.14 -1.92
N VAL A 92 0.82 -9.52 -1.74
CA VAL A 92 0.39 -8.35 -2.51
C VAL A 92 0.27 -7.16 -1.58
N MET A 93 0.94 -6.07 -1.93
CA MET A 93 0.77 -4.78 -1.29
C MET A 93 0.52 -3.71 -2.33
N ILE A 94 -0.45 -2.85 -2.06
CA ILE A 94 -0.82 -1.73 -2.91
C ILE A 94 -0.71 -0.48 -2.05
N GLY A 95 0.10 0.47 -2.47
CA GLY A 95 0.39 1.67 -1.68
C GLY A 95 0.59 2.91 -2.52
N GLY A 96 0.24 4.07 -1.98
CA GLY A 96 0.51 5.37 -2.60
C GLY A 96 -0.63 6.35 -2.44
N ASP A 97 -0.65 7.36 -3.31
CA ASP A 97 -1.63 8.45 -3.29
C ASP A 97 -2.86 8.05 -4.13
N PHE A 98 -3.95 7.73 -3.45
CA PHE A 98 -5.22 7.40 -4.10
C PHE A 98 -6.05 8.65 -4.37
N ASN A 99 -5.73 9.80 -3.78
CA ASN A 99 -6.49 11.05 -3.92
C ASN A 99 -8.01 10.87 -3.70
N ILE A 100 -8.38 10.02 -2.75
CA ILE A 100 -9.76 9.74 -2.33
C ILE A 100 -9.85 9.68 -0.82
N ARG A 101 -11.07 9.81 -0.27
CA ARG A 101 -11.31 9.74 1.17
C ARG A 101 -12.22 8.57 1.49
N ILE A 102 -11.80 7.68 2.39
CA ILE A 102 -12.55 6.48 2.76
C ILE A 102 -13.18 6.55 4.16
N GLY A 103 -12.98 7.65 4.90
CA GLY A 103 -13.53 7.83 6.24
C GLY A 103 -13.02 6.83 7.27
N GLU A 104 -13.62 6.85 8.46
CA GLU A 104 -13.60 5.69 9.37
C GLU A 104 -14.61 4.64 8.90
N GLY A 105 -14.50 3.41 9.41
CA GLY A 105 -15.49 2.39 9.11
C GLY A 105 -15.28 1.09 9.87
N GLU A 106 -16.13 0.11 9.58
CA GLU A 106 -15.90 -1.26 10.02
C GLU A 106 -14.60 -1.79 9.41
N ASN A 107 -13.97 -2.77 10.07
CA ASN A 107 -12.84 -3.45 9.47
C ASN A 107 -13.31 -4.24 8.23
N ILE A 108 -12.55 -4.13 7.14
CA ILE A 108 -12.87 -4.68 5.83
C ILE A 108 -11.78 -5.67 5.45
N GLY A 109 -12.18 -6.84 4.95
CA GLY A 109 -11.28 -7.92 4.58
C GLY A 109 -11.58 -9.18 5.40
N PHE A 110 -10.56 -10.02 5.59
CA PHE A 110 -10.67 -11.13 6.53
C PHE A 110 -10.61 -10.60 7.96
N LYS A 111 -11.54 -11.08 8.78
CA LYS A 111 -11.72 -10.63 10.16
C LYS A 111 -10.89 -11.51 11.09
N GLU A 112 -9.86 -10.95 11.73
CA GLU A 112 -9.26 -11.58 12.93
C GLU A 112 -10.23 -11.54 14.13
N SER A 113 -11.10 -10.52 14.18
CA SER A 113 -12.13 -10.33 15.22
C SER A 113 -13.27 -9.49 14.65
N GLU A 114 -14.52 -9.82 15.01
CA GLU A 114 -15.73 -9.12 14.56
C GLU A 114 -15.89 -7.71 15.15
N GLU A 115 -15.15 -7.38 16.21
CA GLU A 115 -15.35 -6.15 16.98
C GLU A 115 -14.41 -5.00 16.59
N ARG A 116 -13.41 -5.26 15.74
CA ARG A 116 -12.39 -4.24 15.42
C ARG A 116 -12.93 -3.28 14.37
N LYS A 117 -12.84 -1.98 14.65
CA LYS A 117 -13.15 -0.90 13.70
C LYS A 117 -11.87 -0.31 13.13
N ARG A 118 -11.97 0.22 11.92
CA ARG A 118 -10.91 1.00 11.28
C ARG A 118 -11.13 2.49 11.58
N HIS A 119 -10.14 3.11 12.21
CA HIS A 119 -10.18 4.52 12.56
C HIS A 119 -9.65 5.42 11.44
N SER A 120 -9.97 6.71 11.53
CA SER A 120 -9.41 7.74 10.65
C SER A 120 -9.65 9.13 11.23
N LYS A 121 -8.65 10.00 11.19
CA LYS A 121 -8.81 11.44 11.50
C LYS A 121 -9.55 12.22 10.41
N ASP A 122 -9.65 11.69 9.20
CA ASP A 122 -10.51 12.25 8.15
C ASP A 122 -11.79 11.44 8.04
N LYS A 123 -12.89 11.97 8.59
CA LYS A 123 -14.19 11.29 8.60
C LYS A 123 -14.94 11.35 7.26
N LYS A 124 -14.43 12.09 6.27
CA LYS A 124 -15.13 12.25 4.99
C LYS A 124 -14.99 10.99 4.14
N VAL A 125 -16.06 10.64 3.44
CA VAL A 125 -16.09 9.53 2.48
C VAL A 125 -16.49 10.09 1.11
N SER A 126 -15.64 9.90 0.09
CA SER A 126 -16.00 10.21 -1.30
C SER A 126 -16.78 9.06 -1.94
N ASN A 127 -17.45 9.30 -3.06
CA ASN A 127 -18.16 8.24 -3.80
C ASN A 127 -17.21 7.16 -4.28
N GLU A 128 -16.05 7.57 -4.78
CA GLU A 128 -14.96 6.69 -5.17
C GLU A 128 -14.38 5.92 -3.97
N GLY A 129 -14.32 6.54 -2.80
CA GLY A 129 -13.90 5.88 -1.57
C GLY A 129 -14.80 4.71 -1.20
N LYS A 130 -16.12 4.85 -1.35
CA LYS A 130 -17.08 3.73 -1.14
C LYS A 130 -16.80 2.56 -2.06
N PHE A 131 -16.47 2.84 -3.32
CA PHE A 131 -16.18 1.82 -4.31
C PHE A 131 -14.88 1.07 -4.01
N VAL A 132 -13.84 1.76 -3.52
CA VAL A 132 -12.62 1.10 -3.03
C VAL A 132 -12.92 0.16 -1.86
N LEU A 133 -13.70 0.61 -0.88
CA LEU A 133 -14.09 -0.21 0.27
C LEU A 133 -14.84 -1.48 -0.16
N GLU A 134 -15.73 -1.37 -1.15
CA GLU A 134 -16.46 -2.53 -1.71
C GLU A 134 -15.52 -3.54 -2.38
N VAL A 135 -14.61 -3.08 -3.26
CA VAL A 135 -13.67 -3.95 -3.99
C VAL A 135 -12.70 -4.64 -3.01
N VAL A 136 -12.16 -3.89 -2.06
CA VAL A 136 -11.27 -4.41 -1.01
C VAL A 136 -11.97 -5.50 -0.19
N GLY A 137 -13.22 -5.23 0.22
CA GLY A 137 -14.03 -6.20 0.97
C GLY A 137 -14.34 -7.47 0.17
N ARG A 138 -14.73 -7.33 -1.11
CA ARG A 138 -15.00 -8.48 -2.00
C ARG A 138 -13.75 -9.34 -2.26
N LYS A 139 -12.57 -8.73 -2.34
CA LYS A 139 -11.29 -9.43 -2.52
C LYS A 139 -10.75 -10.04 -1.22
N GLY A 140 -11.39 -9.78 -0.08
CA GLY A 140 -10.89 -10.20 1.23
C GLY A 140 -9.57 -9.53 1.62
N TRP A 141 -9.28 -8.35 1.07
CA TRP A 141 -8.05 -7.60 1.37
C TRP A 141 -8.27 -6.67 2.56
N ASN A 142 -7.18 -6.27 3.21
CA ASN A 142 -7.21 -5.36 4.35
C ASN A 142 -6.58 -4.01 4.00
N ILE A 143 -7.18 -2.92 4.48
CA ILE A 143 -6.56 -1.59 4.53
C ILE A 143 -5.80 -1.47 5.84
N LEU A 144 -4.54 -1.02 5.81
CA LEU A 144 -3.70 -0.90 7.01
C LEU A 144 -4.00 0.37 7.82
N ASN A 145 -4.29 1.49 7.14
CA ASN A 145 -4.53 2.78 7.78
C ASN A 145 -5.68 2.71 8.80
N GLY A 146 -5.41 3.09 10.05
CA GLY A 146 -6.39 3.03 11.13
C GLY A 146 -6.75 1.61 11.60
N ASN A 147 -6.03 0.58 11.14
CA ASN A 147 -6.39 -0.83 11.34
C ASN A 147 -5.21 -1.71 11.80
N ALA A 148 -3.98 -1.25 11.60
CA ALA A 148 -2.78 -2.05 11.87
C ALA A 148 -1.63 -1.23 12.44
N GLY A 149 -0.73 -1.92 13.14
CA GLY A 149 0.49 -1.34 13.69
C GLY A 149 0.23 -0.20 14.66
N ARG A 150 1.04 0.85 14.56
CA ARG A 150 1.03 2.05 15.40
C ARG A 150 0.12 3.16 14.86
N ASP A 151 -0.62 2.94 13.78
CA ASP A 151 -1.58 3.89 13.20
C ASP A 151 -3.01 3.65 13.73
N GLU A 152 -3.20 3.58 15.05
CA GLU A 152 -4.49 3.21 15.65
C GLU A 152 -5.60 4.24 15.42
N GLU A 153 -5.25 5.53 15.28
CA GLU A 153 -6.21 6.63 15.09
C GLU A 153 -6.49 6.94 13.61
N GLY A 154 -5.73 6.32 12.69
CA GLY A 154 -5.75 6.60 11.26
C GLY A 154 -5.31 8.04 10.96
N GLU A 155 -4.03 8.29 11.19
CA GLU A 155 -3.35 9.59 11.09
C GLU A 155 -3.47 10.24 9.70
N TYR A 156 -3.36 11.57 9.66
CA TYR A 156 -3.38 12.30 8.39
C TYR A 156 -2.17 11.96 7.53
N THR A 157 -2.42 11.64 6.26
CA THR A 157 -1.35 11.35 5.29
C THR A 157 -1.02 12.56 4.43
N TYR A 158 -1.90 13.56 4.43
CA TYR A 158 -1.73 14.80 3.69
C TYR A 158 -2.07 16.01 4.56
N THR A 159 -1.22 17.03 4.53
CA THR A 159 -1.46 18.34 5.16
C THR A 159 -1.07 19.46 4.20
N GLY A 160 -2.07 20.15 3.67
CA GLY A 160 -1.88 21.28 2.76
C GLY A 160 -2.53 22.56 3.25
N GLY A 161 -2.43 23.63 2.45
CA GLY A 161 -3.00 24.94 2.78
C GLY A 161 -4.54 24.96 2.91
N ARG A 162 -5.23 23.87 2.57
CA ARG A 162 -6.70 23.71 2.68
C ARG A 162 -7.10 22.77 3.83
N GLY A 163 -6.16 22.43 4.71
CA GLY A 163 -6.36 21.48 5.80
C GLY A 163 -5.73 20.12 5.52
N ALA A 164 -6.06 19.16 6.37
CA ALA A 164 -5.51 17.81 6.35
C ALA A 164 -6.53 16.78 5.84
N SER A 165 -6.01 15.66 5.33
CA SER A 165 -6.81 14.53 4.87
C SER A 165 -6.03 13.22 4.93
N VAL A 166 -6.78 12.12 4.89
CA VAL A 166 -6.24 10.79 4.64
C VAL A 166 -6.57 10.47 3.19
N ILE A 167 -5.55 10.40 2.34
CA ILE A 167 -5.69 10.15 0.89
C ILE A 167 -4.65 9.17 0.34
N ASP A 168 -3.65 8.84 1.15
CA ASP A 168 -2.65 7.84 0.87
C ASP A 168 -2.97 6.60 1.69
N TYR A 169 -2.97 5.43 1.06
CA TYR A 169 -3.37 4.19 1.73
C TYR A 169 -2.42 3.05 1.43
N VAL A 170 -2.39 2.06 2.33
CA VAL A 170 -1.83 0.73 2.05
C VAL A 170 -2.94 -0.31 2.14
N ILE A 171 -3.04 -1.13 1.11
CA ILE A 171 -3.95 -2.28 1.00
C ILE A 171 -3.11 -3.55 0.82
N VAL A 172 -3.44 -4.61 1.54
CA VAL A 172 -2.69 -5.87 1.52
C VAL A 172 -3.62 -7.07 1.35
N ASN A 173 -3.12 -8.12 0.69
CA ASN A 173 -3.80 -9.42 0.73
C ASN A 173 -3.54 -10.16 2.05
N GLU A 174 -4.20 -11.30 2.22
CA GLU A 174 -4.06 -12.15 3.41
C GLU A 174 -2.62 -12.59 3.68
N GLU A 175 -1.89 -13.03 2.65
CA GLU A 175 -0.49 -13.46 2.81
C GLU A 175 0.42 -12.34 3.34
N ALA A 176 0.27 -11.11 2.83
CA ALA A 176 1.06 -9.97 3.27
C ALA A 176 0.69 -9.50 4.67
N TRP A 177 -0.58 -9.58 5.05
CA TRP A 177 -1.04 -9.24 6.39
C TRP A 177 -0.48 -10.17 7.46
N TRP A 178 -0.41 -11.48 7.19
CA TRP A 178 0.11 -12.42 8.18
C TRP A 178 1.59 -12.19 8.52
N ASP A 179 2.33 -11.61 7.58
CA ASP A 179 3.72 -11.21 7.75
C ASP A 179 3.84 -9.76 8.24
N LEU A 180 2.75 -9.01 8.41
CA LEU A 180 2.80 -7.66 8.93
C LEU A 180 3.32 -7.65 10.37
N ALA A 181 4.44 -6.95 10.56
CA ALA A 181 5.03 -6.70 11.87
C ALA A 181 4.54 -5.36 12.43
N ASP A 182 4.50 -4.34 11.58
CA ASP A 182 4.11 -2.99 11.97
C ASP A 182 3.67 -2.15 10.76
N PHE A 183 2.88 -1.12 11.05
CA PHE A 183 2.46 -0.09 10.10
C PHE A 183 2.40 1.26 10.82
N ALA A 184 2.91 2.30 10.19
CA ALA A 184 2.90 3.65 10.75
C ALA A 184 2.85 4.71 9.65
N ILE A 185 2.34 5.89 10.01
CA ILE A 185 2.51 7.12 9.24
C ILE A 185 3.78 7.80 9.75
N GLY A 186 4.79 7.90 8.89
CA GLY A 186 6.06 8.55 9.21
C GLY A 186 5.97 10.07 9.10
N GLU A 187 6.91 10.77 9.72
CA GLU A 187 6.96 12.23 9.70
C GLU A 187 7.94 12.76 8.65
N ARG A 188 7.44 13.60 7.74
CA ARG A 188 8.25 14.29 6.72
C ARG A 188 7.90 15.76 6.66
N THR A 189 8.92 16.61 6.56
CA THR A 189 8.76 18.08 6.49
C THR A 189 8.98 18.63 5.10
N GLU A 190 9.59 17.83 4.22
CA GLU A 190 9.90 18.15 2.83
C GLU A 190 8.72 18.01 1.87
N SER A 191 7.59 17.49 2.35
CA SER A 191 6.41 17.13 1.56
C SER A 191 5.14 17.47 2.33
N ASP A 192 4.08 17.84 1.61
CA ASP A 192 2.72 17.94 2.16
C ASP A 192 2.10 16.56 2.41
N HIS A 193 2.66 15.50 1.81
CA HIS A 193 2.35 14.10 2.13
C HIS A 193 3.33 13.51 3.15
N GLN A 194 2.81 12.67 4.05
CA GLN A 194 3.54 11.86 5.02
C GLN A 194 3.93 10.49 4.42
N SER A 195 4.97 9.85 4.95
CA SER A 195 5.35 8.51 4.48
C SER A 195 4.41 7.44 5.04
N LEU A 196 4.08 6.44 4.22
CA LEU A 196 3.45 5.20 4.67
C LEU A 196 4.56 4.17 4.90
N GLU A 197 4.71 3.69 6.12
CA GLU A 197 5.80 2.80 6.52
C GLU A 197 5.25 1.44 6.91
N VAL A 198 5.61 0.42 6.14
CA VAL A 198 5.18 -0.97 6.34
C VAL A 198 6.40 -1.81 6.71
N VAL A 199 6.30 -2.57 7.79
CA VAL A 199 7.33 -3.52 8.21
C VAL A 199 6.76 -4.93 8.12
N LEU A 200 7.45 -5.79 7.38
CA LEU A 200 7.12 -7.21 7.28
C LEU A 200 8.16 -8.05 8.04
N CYS A 201 7.70 -9.12 8.69
CA CYS A 201 8.51 -10.16 9.27
C CYS A 201 9.24 -10.95 8.17
N SER A 202 10.47 -11.38 8.45
CA SER A 202 11.14 -12.40 7.63
C SER A 202 10.56 -13.79 7.91
N GLU A 203 10.80 -14.75 7.01
CA GLU A 203 10.38 -16.16 7.17
C GLU A 203 10.83 -16.77 8.51
N GLU A 204 12.02 -16.43 9.01
CA GLU A 204 12.54 -16.92 10.29
C GLU A 204 11.70 -16.45 11.50
N SER A 205 11.21 -15.21 11.46
CA SER A 205 10.29 -14.68 12.46
C SER A 205 8.86 -15.24 12.31
N TYR A 206 8.46 -15.65 11.10
CA TYR A 206 7.15 -16.24 10.83
C TYR A 206 6.98 -17.62 11.45
N VAL A 207 8.01 -18.48 11.42
CA VAL A 207 7.99 -19.82 12.03
C VAL A 207 7.70 -19.74 13.54
N LYS A 208 8.37 -18.85 14.27
CA LYS A 208 8.15 -18.65 15.71
C LYS A 208 6.71 -18.16 16.01
N LYS A 209 6.23 -17.17 15.26
CA LYS A 209 4.89 -16.59 15.47
C LYS A 209 3.77 -17.61 15.20
N ASN A 210 3.97 -18.53 14.24
CA ASN A 210 3.03 -19.61 13.95
C ASN A 210 3.04 -20.73 15.01
N GLU A 211 4.19 -21.03 15.61
CA GLU A 211 4.26 -21.95 16.76
C GLU A 211 3.49 -21.35 17.96
N GLU A 212 3.68 -20.07 18.25
CA GLU A 212 2.96 -19.35 19.32
C GLU A 212 1.44 -19.33 19.07
N ARG A 213 0.99 -19.04 17.85
CA ARG A 213 -0.45 -19.04 17.49
C ARG A 213 -1.10 -20.42 17.58
N LYS A 214 -0.36 -21.49 17.25
CA LYS A 214 -0.86 -22.87 17.44
C LYS A 214 -1.05 -23.19 18.92
N VAL A 215 -0.14 -22.74 19.78
CA VAL A 215 -0.28 -22.90 21.24
C VAL A 215 -1.51 -22.15 21.75
N MET A 216 -1.70 -20.89 21.35
CA MET A 216 -2.85 -20.09 21.80
C MET A 216 -4.21 -20.65 21.35
N LYS A 217 -4.31 -21.22 20.13
CA LYS A 217 -5.55 -21.89 19.67
C LYS A 217 -5.88 -23.17 20.46
N VAL A 218 -4.86 -23.90 20.91
CA VAL A 218 -5.02 -25.11 21.72
C VAL A 218 -5.45 -24.76 23.15
N GLU A 219 -4.96 -23.65 23.69
CA GLU A 219 -5.33 -23.17 25.03
C GLU A 219 -6.74 -22.56 25.08
N ALA A 220 -7.16 -21.84 24.03
CA ALA A 220 -8.52 -21.29 23.93
C ALA A 220 -9.62 -22.35 23.67
N SER A 221 -9.24 -23.61 23.41
CA SER A 221 -10.16 -24.73 23.16
C SER A 221 -10.30 -25.68 24.37
N LYS A 222 -9.74 -25.31 25.53
CA LYS A 222 -9.88 -26.02 26.81
C LYS A 222 -10.81 -25.25 27.74
#